data_AF-A0A0N4T6C2-F1
#
_entry.id   AF-A0A0N4T6C2-F1
#
_cell.length_a   1.000
_cell.length_b   1.000
_cell.length_c   1.000
_cell.angle_alpha   90.00
_cell.angle_beta   90.00
_cell.angle_gamma   90.00
#
_symmetry.space_group_name_H-M   'P 1'
#
loop_
_entity.id
_entity.type
_entity.pdbx_description
1 polymer ?
#
loop_
_entity_poly.entity_id
_entity_poly.type
_entity_poly.pdbx_seq_one_letter_code
_entity_poly.pdbx_strand_id
1 'polypeptide(L)'
;MRNGPLPCQCETSFLMCDDSPSTSPVSKLDTEVIIVGNGPAGLSLSAFLSGWLPFYSPNDGPHPNDFIHQKLIEHEEESLLDQDFSWLDNNINMMNHGARPLSLLYDTLVRPNADTGTLGTSKLCWIYDRSRAIPHLIVAQTPIGGSWNNYDDDMLSVSVSSFLDLPAFLIADWYGGNKFDSRLPVPLYRKYLSDYARRVYKNTNIICGLKVTHIEVMV
;
A
#
# COMPACT_ATOMS: atom_id res chain seq x y z
N MET A 1 -18.35 40.88 13.28
CA MET A 1 -18.72 39.73 14.14
C MET A 1 -18.09 38.48 13.53
N ARG A 2 -17.34 37.74 14.33
CA ARG A 2 -16.54 36.56 13.95
C ARG A 2 -17.44 35.33 13.95
N ASN A 3 -17.37 34.49 12.92
CA ASN A 3 -17.84 33.11 12.98
C ASN A 3 -16.64 32.20 12.66
N GLY A 4 -16.09 31.57 13.70
CA GLY A 4 -15.03 30.58 13.58
C GLY A 4 -15.58 29.19 13.20
N PRO A 5 -14.69 28.22 12.90
CA PRO A 5 -15.09 26.85 12.62
C PRO A 5 -15.46 26.10 13.91
N LEU A 6 -16.52 25.30 13.82
CA LEU A 6 -17.02 24.42 14.88
C LEU A 6 -16.03 23.26 15.15
N PRO A 7 -15.75 22.90 16.42
CA PRO A 7 -14.91 21.76 16.74
C PRO A 7 -15.70 20.44 16.68
N CYS A 8 -15.17 19.45 15.96
CA CYS A 8 -15.61 18.05 16.08
C CYS A 8 -15.12 17.49 17.42
N GLN A 9 -16.04 17.28 18.36
CA GLN A 9 -15.79 16.52 19.57
C GLN A 9 -16.14 15.04 19.31
N CYS A 10 -15.13 14.18 19.24
CA CYS A 10 -15.30 12.74 19.39
C CYS A 10 -14.64 12.33 20.70
N GLU A 11 -15.46 12.07 21.71
CA GLU A 11 -15.03 11.48 22.98
C GLU A 11 -14.48 10.07 22.72
N THR A 12 -13.25 9.83 23.15
CA THR A 12 -12.60 8.52 23.10
C THR A 12 -12.94 7.75 24.37
N SER A 13 -13.94 6.87 24.29
CA SER A 13 -14.14 5.86 25.33
C SER A 13 -13.08 4.76 25.17
N PHE A 14 -12.17 4.70 26.13
CA PHE A 14 -11.20 3.62 26.26
C PHE A 14 -11.93 2.36 26.75
N LEU A 15 -12.23 1.43 25.84
CA LEU A 15 -12.57 0.06 26.21
C LEU A 15 -11.27 -0.76 26.19
N MET A 16 -10.78 -1.07 27.38
CA MET A 16 -9.74 -2.08 27.63
C MET A 16 -10.32 -3.44 27.25
N CYS A 17 -9.67 -4.16 26.33
CA CYS A 17 -10.01 -5.56 26.05
C CYS A 17 -9.16 -6.47 26.93
N ASP A 18 -9.83 -7.31 27.72
CA ASP A 18 -9.23 -8.37 28.54
C ASP A 18 -8.49 -9.39 27.66
N ASP A 19 -7.23 -9.64 28.00
CA ASP A 19 -6.41 -10.73 27.44
C ASP A 19 -6.78 -12.06 28.12
N SER A 20 -7.58 -12.88 27.44
CA SER A 20 -7.69 -14.31 27.74
C SER A 20 -7.84 -15.08 26.42
N PRO A 21 -7.02 -16.11 26.16
CA PRO A 21 -7.07 -16.84 24.89
C PRO A 21 -8.33 -17.71 24.83
N SER A 22 -9.27 -17.36 23.94
CA SER A 22 -10.43 -18.20 23.67
C SER A 22 -10.01 -19.42 22.83
N THR A 23 -10.36 -20.62 23.31
CA THR A 23 -10.07 -21.91 22.66
C THR A 23 -11.19 -22.36 21.71
N SER A 24 -11.94 -21.43 21.13
CA SER A 24 -12.97 -21.75 20.14
C SER A 24 -12.34 -22.02 18.76
N PRO A 25 -12.74 -23.06 18.02
CA PRO A 25 -12.27 -23.29 16.65
C PRO A 25 -12.62 -22.06 15.80
N VAL A 26 -11.62 -21.54 15.09
CA VAL A 26 -11.64 -20.22 14.45
C VAL A 26 -12.75 -20.16 13.40
N SER A 27 -13.92 -19.64 13.77
CA SER A 27 -15.04 -19.31 12.86
C SER A 27 -14.75 -18.10 11.96
N LYS A 28 -13.48 -17.69 11.86
CA LYS A 28 -13.00 -16.40 11.34
C LYS A 28 -12.09 -16.53 10.11
N LEU A 29 -11.93 -17.75 9.58
CA LEU A 29 -11.05 -18.04 8.45
C LEU A 29 -11.80 -18.21 7.11
N ASP A 30 -13.12 -18.06 7.11
CA ASP A 30 -13.91 -18.09 5.88
C ASP A 30 -13.91 -16.72 5.22
N THR A 31 -13.25 -16.61 4.07
CA THR A 31 -13.05 -15.36 3.34
C THR A 31 -12.74 -15.67 1.87
N GLU A 32 -12.96 -14.70 0.98
CA GLU A 32 -12.73 -14.93 -0.46
C GLU A 32 -11.24 -15.03 -0.79
N VAL A 33 -10.39 -14.27 -0.09
CA VAL A 33 -8.95 -14.23 -0.35
C VAL A 33 -8.14 -14.41 0.93
N ILE A 34 -7.25 -15.40 0.95
CA ILE A 34 -6.23 -15.56 1.99
C ILE A 34 -4.87 -15.09 1.45
N ILE A 35 -4.26 -14.12 2.13
CA ILE A 35 -2.91 -13.64 1.85
C ILE A 35 -1.95 -14.29 2.84
N VAL A 36 -0.97 -15.05 2.32
CA VAL A 36 0.08 -15.65 3.16
C VAL A 36 1.28 -14.70 3.20
N GLY A 37 1.49 -14.08 4.35
CA GLY A 37 2.59 -13.15 4.63
C GLY A 37 2.13 -11.71 4.88
N ASN A 38 2.65 -11.10 5.95
CA ASN A 38 2.30 -9.75 6.41
C ASN A 38 3.45 -8.73 6.24
N GLY A 39 4.28 -8.93 5.22
CA GLY A 39 5.30 -7.97 4.78
C GLY A 39 4.77 -6.94 3.80
N PRO A 40 5.64 -6.08 3.23
CA PRO A 40 5.25 -4.99 2.31
C PRO A 40 4.33 -5.43 1.16
N ALA A 41 4.61 -6.56 0.51
CA ALA A 41 3.80 -7.05 -0.60
C ALA A 41 2.39 -7.49 -0.15
N GLY A 42 2.28 -8.24 0.95
CA GLY A 42 0.99 -8.71 1.46
C GLY A 42 0.14 -7.56 1.99
N LEU A 43 0.76 -6.58 2.67
CA LEU A 43 0.10 -5.34 3.06
C LEU A 43 -0.36 -4.57 1.82
N SER A 44 0.50 -4.34 0.82
CA SER A 44 0.12 -3.62 -0.40
C SER A 44 -1.09 -4.24 -1.09
N LEU A 45 -1.09 -5.57 -1.30
CA LEU A 45 -2.22 -6.29 -1.89
C LEU A 45 -3.50 -6.11 -1.05
N SER A 46 -3.39 -6.27 0.26
CA SER A 46 -4.50 -6.07 1.18
C SER A 46 -5.08 -4.65 1.10
N ALA A 47 -4.26 -3.62 0.87
CA ALA A 47 -4.77 -2.25 0.71
C ALA A 47 -5.73 -2.13 -0.47
N PHE A 48 -5.35 -2.67 -1.64
CA PHE A 48 -6.21 -2.71 -2.82
C PHE A 48 -7.49 -3.50 -2.55
N LEU A 49 -7.38 -4.70 -1.96
CA LEU A 49 -8.55 -5.53 -1.62
C LEU A 49 -9.44 -4.87 -0.55
N SER A 50 -8.90 -3.99 0.29
CA SER A 50 -9.70 -3.20 1.25
C SER A 50 -10.48 -2.06 0.58
N GLY A 51 -10.27 -1.81 -0.71
CA GLY A 51 -10.94 -0.74 -1.45
C GLY A 51 -10.12 0.54 -1.61
N TRP A 52 -8.79 0.50 -1.43
CA TRP A 52 -7.94 1.62 -1.84
C TRP A 52 -7.66 1.57 -3.34
N LEU A 53 -8.14 2.58 -4.04
CA LEU A 53 -8.12 2.66 -5.49
C LEU A 53 -7.15 3.74 -5.96
N PRO A 54 -6.18 3.41 -6.82
CA PRO A 54 -5.28 4.39 -7.43
C PRO A 54 -5.96 5.08 -8.61
N PHE A 55 -5.94 6.40 -8.63
CA PHE A 55 -6.36 7.24 -9.74
C PHE A 55 -5.18 8.03 -10.26
N TYR A 56 -5.18 8.32 -11.56
CA TYR A 56 -4.23 9.27 -12.11
C TYR A 56 -4.53 10.68 -11.59
N SER A 57 -3.50 11.41 -11.16
CA SER A 57 -3.63 12.78 -10.67
C SER A 57 -2.58 13.69 -11.32
N PRO A 58 -2.97 14.51 -12.32
CA PRO A 58 -2.09 15.46 -12.97
C PRO A 58 -1.98 16.81 -12.22
N ASN A 59 -2.58 16.94 -11.03
CA ASN A 59 -2.67 18.21 -10.29
C ASN A 59 -1.30 18.82 -9.97
N ASP A 60 -0.31 17.99 -9.64
CA ASP A 60 1.08 18.40 -9.39
C ASP A 60 1.95 18.30 -10.66
N GLY A 61 1.33 18.41 -11.83
CA GLY A 61 1.96 18.36 -13.15
C GLY A 61 1.76 17.03 -13.88
N PRO A 62 1.93 17.02 -15.21
CA PRO A 62 1.66 15.87 -16.08
C PRO A 62 2.64 14.71 -15.83
N HIS A 63 2.32 13.55 -16.40
CA HIS A 63 3.27 12.45 -16.48
C HIS A 63 4.43 12.85 -17.44
N PRO A 64 5.70 12.52 -17.15
CA PRO A 64 6.85 12.98 -17.96
C PRO A 64 6.84 12.53 -19.42
N ASN A 65 6.16 11.42 -19.73
CA ASN A 65 5.88 10.97 -21.08
C ASN A 65 4.50 11.45 -21.52
N ASP A 66 4.46 12.33 -22.51
CA ASP A 66 3.24 12.96 -23.03
C ASP A 66 2.23 11.96 -23.59
N PHE A 67 2.67 10.88 -24.23
CA PHE A 67 1.77 9.85 -24.76
C PHE A 67 1.06 9.10 -23.62
N ILE A 68 1.80 8.70 -22.59
CA ILE A 68 1.24 8.10 -21.38
C ILE A 68 0.28 9.09 -20.71
N HIS A 69 0.67 10.35 -20.61
CA HIS A 69 -0.17 11.40 -20.02
C HIS A 69 -1.53 11.52 -20.73
N GLN A 70 -1.53 11.62 -22.06
CA GLN A 70 -2.78 11.73 -22.84
C GLN A 70 -3.68 10.51 -22.63
N LYS A 71 -3.10 9.29 -22.65
CA LYS A 71 -3.84 8.05 -22.43
C LYS A 71 -4.48 7.96 -21.05
N LEU A 72 -3.79 8.46 -20.02
CA LEU A 72 -4.32 8.47 -18.66
C LEU A 72 -5.37 9.56 -18.42
N ILE A 73 -5.25 10.72 -19.09
CA ILE A 73 -6.27 11.79 -19.04
C ILE A 73 -7.58 11.34 -19.68
N GLU A 74 -7.54 10.55 -20.77
CA GLU A 74 -8.75 10.02 -21.43
C GLU A 74 -9.68 9.27 -20.45
N HIS A 75 -9.13 8.74 -19.36
CA HIS A 75 -9.83 7.97 -18.32
C HIS A 75 -9.55 8.51 -16.90
N GLU A 76 -9.39 9.83 -16.73
CA GLU A 76 -8.99 10.41 -15.43
C GLU A 76 -9.99 10.15 -14.28
N GLU A 77 -11.27 10.00 -14.62
CA GLU A 77 -12.36 9.72 -13.68
C GLU A 77 -12.49 8.22 -13.32
N GLU A 78 -11.62 7.37 -13.89
CA GLU A 78 -11.59 5.92 -13.66
C GLU A 78 -10.35 5.52 -12.87
N SER A 79 -10.51 4.56 -11.95
CA SER A 79 -9.38 3.97 -11.23
C SER A 79 -8.48 3.24 -12.22
N LEU A 80 -7.16 3.30 -12.01
CA LEU A 80 -6.20 2.56 -12.83
C LEU A 80 -6.45 1.05 -12.80
N LEU A 81 -7.14 0.52 -11.79
CA LEU A 81 -7.50 -0.90 -11.74
C LEU A 81 -8.57 -1.30 -12.78
N ASP A 82 -9.32 -0.33 -13.28
CA ASP A 82 -10.48 -0.56 -14.16
C ASP A 82 -10.20 -0.14 -15.62
N GLN A 83 -9.05 0.49 -15.88
CA GLN A 83 -8.65 0.97 -17.20
C GLN A 83 -8.04 -0.14 -18.08
N ASP A 84 -8.21 -0.01 -19.40
CA ASP A 84 -7.55 -0.88 -20.38
C ASP A 84 -6.17 -0.33 -20.76
N PHE A 85 -5.14 -1.13 -20.48
CA PHE A 85 -3.74 -0.81 -20.76
C PHE A 85 -3.16 -1.52 -22.00
N SER A 86 -4.00 -2.04 -22.90
CA SER A 86 -3.57 -2.68 -24.15
C SER A 86 -2.68 -1.78 -25.04
N TRP A 87 -2.73 -0.46 -24.83
CA TRP A 87 -1.88 0.53 -25.51
C TRP A 87 -0.42 0.55 -25.02
N LEU A 88 -0.12 -0.02 -23.84
CA LEU A 88 1.25 -0.12 -23.31
C LEU A 88 2.13 -1.04 -24.16
N ASP A 89 1.60 -2.18 -24.59
CA ASP A 89 2.35 -3.21 -25.34
C ASP A 89 2.91 -2.68 -26.66
N ASN A 90 2.22 -1.72 -27.28
CA ASN A 90 2.61 -1.17 -28.57
C ASN A 90 3.70 -0.07 -28.46
N ASN A 91 3.93 0.50 -27.27
CA ASN A 91 4.74 1.72 -27.12
C ASN A 91 5.80 1.66 -26.01
N ILE A 92 5.63 0.81 -24.99
CA ILE A 92 6.55 0.69 -23.84
C ILE A 92 7.61 -0.42 -24.05
N ASN A 93 7.50 -1.19 -25.13
CA ASN A 93 8.48 -2.21 -25.54
C ASN A 93 9.90 -1.67 -25.84
N MET A 94 10.14 -0.37 -25.69
CA MET A 94 11.44 0.27 -25.93
C MET A 94 12.26 0.57 -24.66
N MET A 95 11.72 0.43 -23.43
CA MET A 95 12.45 0.86 -22.23
C MET A 95 13.16 -0.25 -21.44
N ASN A 96 12.79 -1.53 -21.57
CA ASN A 96 13.55 -2.65 -20.97
C ASN A 96 13.10 -3.99 -21.56
N HIS A 97 14.01 -4.76 -22.17
CA HIS A 97 13.76 -6.05 -22.85
C HIS A 97 13.33 -7.23 -21.93
N GLY A 98 12.51 -6.98 -20.91
CA GLY A 98 12.02 -7.98 -19.96
C GLY A 98 11.17 -7.45 -18.81
N ALA A 99 10.92 -6.14 -18.73
CA ALA A 99 10.05 -5.57 -17.70
C ALA A 99 8.57 -5.71 -18.11
N ARG A 100 7.69 -5.97 -17.13
CA ARG A 100 6.24 -6.01 -17.36
C ARG A 100 5.73 -4.57 -17.60
N PRO A 101 5.09 -4.25 -18.73
CA PRO A 101 4.72 -2.86 -19.07
C PRO A 101 3.88 -2.16 -18.00
N LEU A 102 2.94 -2.87 -17.38
CA LEU A 102 2.11 -2.33 -16.30
C LEU A 102 2.92 -2.00 -15.04
N SER A 103 3.89 -2.83 -14.69
CA SER A 103 4.77 -2.57 -13.54
C SER A 103 5.61 -1.32 -13.79
N LEU A 104 6.14 -1.16 -15.01
CA LEU A 104 6.90 0.04 -15.36
C LEU A 104 6.02 1.29 -15.34
N LEU A 105 4.80 1.23 -15.91
CA LEU A 105 3.84 2.34 -15.82
C LEU A 105 3.57 2.72 -14.36
N TYR A 106 3.32 1.73 -13.49
CA TYR A 106 3.09 1.99 -12.08
C TYR A 106 4.30 2.68 -11.43
N ASP A 107 5.52 2.19 -11.70
CA ASP A 107 6.74 2.79 -11.17
C ASP A 107 6.91 4.25 -11.64
N THR A 108 6.64 4.55 -12.92
CA THR A 108 6.72 5.92 -13.43
C THR A 108 5.62 6.84 -12.90
N LEU A 109 4.51 6.29 -12.43
CA LEU A 109 3.43 7.05 -11.75
C LEU A 109 3.75 7.30 -10.28
N VAL A 110 4.23 6.31 -9.54
CA VAL A 110 4.58 6.48 -8.12
C VAL A 110 5.81 7.36 -7.95
N ARG A 111 6.81 7.17 -8.81
CA ARG A 111 8.09 7.88 -8.81
C ARG A 111 8.47 8.32 -10.23
N PRO A 112 7.85 9.40 -10.74
CA PRO A 112 8.26 9.98 -12.00
C PRO A 112 9.73 10.36 -11.95
N ASN A 113 10.46 10.11 -13.04
CA ASN A 113 11.86 10.51 -13.23
C ASN A 113 12.85 9.86 -12.24
N ALA A 114 12.49 8.75 -11.58
CA ALA A 114 13.34 8.03 -10.63
C ALA A 114 14.72 7.65 -11.20
N ASP A 115 14.78 7.38 -12.50
CA ASP A 115 15.98 7.03 -13.28
C ASP A 115 16.88 8.25 -13.57
N THR A 116 16.32 9.45 -13.66
CA THR A 116 17.06 10.69 -13.94
C THR A 116 17.57 11.40 -12.68
N GLY A 117 17.30 10.84 -11.49
CA GLY A 117 17.75 11.38 -10.20
C GLY A 117 16.94 12.59 -9.70
N THR A 118 15.91 13.02 -10.44
CA THR A 118 14.96 14.04 -9.96
C THR A 118 13.67 13.37 -9.52
N LEU A 119 13.49 13.16 -8.22
CA LEU A 119 12.27 12.54 -7.70
C LEU A 119 11.08 13.49 -7.86
N GLY A 120 10.22 13.20 -8.84
CA GLY A 120 8.93 13.87 -9.01
C GLY A 120 7.93 13.50 -7.91
N THR A 121 6.90 14.32 -7.74
CA THR A 121 5.74 13.95 -6.91
C THR A 121 4.99 12.79 -7.55
N SER A 122 4.46 11.90 -6.72
CA SER A 122 3.58 10.82 -7.18
C SER A 122 2.45 11.39 -8.05
N LYS A 123 2.15 10.73 -9.16
CA LYS A 123 1.02 11.03 -10.04
C LYS A 123 -0.20 10.17 -9.72
N LEU A 124 -0.19 9.54 -8.55
CA LEU A 124 -1.31 8.79 -8.02
C LEU A 124 -2.04 9.57 -6.93
N CYS A 125 -3.35 9.64 -7.06
CA CYS A 125 -4.28 9.93 -5.96
C CYS A 125 -4.89 8.60 -5.49
N TRP A 126 -5.14 8.46 -4.19
CA TRP A 126 -5.75 7.26 -3.62
C TRP A 126 -7.12 7.57 -3.05
N ILE A 127 -8.14 6.91 -3.59
CA ILE A 127 -9.53 7.05 -3.13
C ILE A 127 -9.92 5.76 -2.41
N TYR A 128 -10.50 5.88 -1.22
CA TYR A 128 -11.02 4.75 -0.48
C TYR A 128 -12.50 4.54 -0.76
N ASP A 129 -12.85 3.37 -1.28
CA ASP A 129 -14.22 2.94 -1.51
C ASP A 129 -14.47 1.56 -0.89
N ARG A 130 -15.23 1.54 0.21
CA ARG A 130 -15.57 0.31 0.92
C ARG A 130 -16.47 -0.62 0.09
N SER A 131 -17.25 -0.10 -0.85
CA SER A 131 -18.15 -0.93 -1.67
C SER A 131 -17.38 -1.84 -2.63
N ARG A 132 -16.13 -1.46 -2.94
CA ARG A 132 -15.17 -2.21 -3.75
C ARG A 132 -14.34 -3.21 -2.95
N ALA A 133 -14.52 -3.29 -1.64
CA ALA A 133 -13.73 -4.15 -0.78
C ALA A 133 -14.05 -5.63 -1.03
N ILE A 134 -13.02 -6.43 -1.26
CA ILE A 134 -13.09 -7.89 -1.34
C ILE A 134 -12.79 -8.46 0.06
N PRO A 135 -13.65 -9.31 0.63
CA PRO A 135 -13.35 -9.98 1.90
C PRO A 135 -12.03 -10.74 1.83
N HIS A 136 -11.08 -10.39 2.70
CA HIS A 136 -9.79 -11.05 2.73
C HIS A 136 -9.19 -11.08 4.13
N LEU A 137 -8.24 -12.00 4.31
CA LEU A 137 -7.49 -12.19 5.55
C LEU A 137 -6.01 -12.37 5.26
N ILE A 138 -5.16 -11.67 6.00
CA ILE A 138 -3.71 -11.89 6.01
C ILE A 138 -3.37 -12.86 7.15
N VAL A 139 -2.63 -13.92 6.83
CA VAL A 139 -2.08 -14.86 7.82
C VAL A 139 -0.57 -14.89 7.72
N ALA A 140 0.13 -14.85 8.85
CA ALA A 140 1.58 -14.91 8.88
C ALA A 140 2.11 -15.47 10.20
N GLN A 141 3.28 -16.11 10.13
CA GLN A 141 3.97 -16.60 11.32
C GLN A 141 4.59 -15.45 12.14
N THR A 142 5.06 -14.41 11.47
CA THR A 142 5.78 -13.28 12.08
C THR A 142 4.84 -12.18 12.58
N PRO A 143 5.31 -11.27 13.45
CA PRO A 143 4.70 -9.94 13.61
C PRO A 143 4.59 -9.20 12.26
N ILE A 144 3.80 -8.11 12.23
CA ILE A 144 3.67 -7.28 11.03
C ILE A 144 5.05 -6.81 10.56
N GLY A 145 5.32 -6.92 9.26
CA GLY A 145 6.61 -6.62 8.66
C GLY A 145 7.22 -7.78 7.86
N GLY A 146 6.68 -8.99 7.99
CA GLY A 146 7.17 -10.16 7.26
C GLY A 146 8.66 -10.43 7.53
N SER A 147 9.44 -10.58 6.45
CA SER A 147 10.89 -10.84 6.53
C SER A 147 11.68 -9.74 7.22
N TRP A 148 11.17 -8.51 7.30
CA TRP A 148 11.84 -7.42 8.00
C TRP A 148 12.04 -7.67 9.50
N ASN A 149 11.29 -8.60 10.07
CA ASN A 149 11.47 -9.03 11.46
C ASN A 149 12.72 -9.90 11.69
N ASN A 150 13.37 -10.37 10.62
CA ASN A 150 14.53 -11.26 10.70
C ASN A 150 15.86 -10.54 10.39
N TYR A 151 15.82 -9.25 10.09
CA TYR A 151 17.03 -8.45 9.86
C TYR A 151 17.50 -7.80 11.17
N ASP A 152 18.81 -7.61 11.29
CA ASP A 152 19.41 -6.95 12.44
C ASP A 152 19.01 -5.46 12.50
N ASP A 153 18.88 -4.94 13.72
CA ASP A 153 18.37 -3.58 13.95
C ASP A 153 19.33 -2.47 13.49
N ASP A 154 20.61 -2.79 13.29
CA ASP A 154 21.64 -1.91 12.76
C ASP A 154 21.66 -1.85 11.22
N MET A 155 20.92 -2.74 10.54
CA MET A 155 20.81 -2.71 9.10
C MET A 155 19.97 -1.53 8.61
N LEU A 156 20.35 -1.03 7.43
CA LEU A 156 19.64 0.00 6.70
C LEU A 156 19.01 -0.61 5.44
N SER A 157 17.88 -0.04 5.00
CA SER A 157 17.29 -0.37 3.72
C SER A 157 18.27 -0.09 2.56
N VAL A 158 18.21 -0.91 1.51
CA VAL A 158 19.05 -0.71 0.31
C VAL A 158 18.63 0.56 -0.44
N SER A 159 17.32 0.72 -0.64
CA SER A 159 16.71 1.89 -1.26
C SER A 159 16.42 2.98 -0.22
N VAL A 160 16.25 4.22 -0.68
CA VAL A 160 15.76 5.30 0.18
C VAL A 160 14.28 5.10 0.51
N SER A 161 13.83 5.70 1.60
CA SER A 161 12.45 5.68 2.13
C SER A 161 11.37 5.86 1.08
N SER A 162 11.53 6.78 0.14
CA SER A 162 10.52 7.01 -0.91
C SER A 162 10.30 5.78 -1.81
N PHE A 163 11.24 4.84 -1.93
CA PHE A 163 11.02 3.58 -2.66
C PHE A 163 10.39 2.47 -1.80
N LEU A 164 10.08 2.76 -0.54
CA LEU A 164 9.54 1.81 0.43
C LEU A 164 8.09 2.13 0.83
N ASP A 165 7.51 3.15 0.22
CA ASP A 165 6.13 3.57 0.45
C ASP A 165 5.15 2.44 0.09
N LEU A 166 4.15 2.27 0.95
CA LEU A 166 2.99 1.43 0.67
C LEU A 166 1.83 2.27 0.10
N PRO A 167 0.91 1.63 -0.64
CA PRO A 167 -0.27 2.28 -1.21
C PRO A 167 -1.00 3.21 -0.24
N ALA A 168 -1.45 4.37 -0.71
CA ALA A 168 -2.28 5.35 0.01
C ALA A 168 -1.67 6.05 1.25
N PHE A 169 -0.54 5.58 1.81
CA PHE A 169 0.04 6.21 2.99
C PHE A 169 1.56 6.23 2.93
N LEU A 170 2.11 7.37 2.51
CA LEU A 170 3.53 7.56 2.25
C LEU A 170 4.34 7.65 3.56
N ILE A 171 5.60 7.23 3.54
CA ILE A 171 6.52 7.36 4.67
C ILE A 171 6.76 8.84 4.99
N ALA A 172 6.83 9.71 3.99
CA ALA A 172 7.00 11.14 4.21
C ALA A 172 5.86 11.72 5.06
N ASP A 173 4.61 11.34 4.78
CA ASP A 173 3.44 11.76 5.55
C ASP A 173 3.45 11.17 6.97
N TRP A 174 3.83 9.90 7.08
CA TRP A 174 3.98 9.23 8.38
C TRP A 174 5.07 9.85 9.25
N TYR A 175 6.15 10.35 8.64
CA TYR A 175 7.32 10.93 9.31
C TYR A 175 7.23 12.46 9.45
N GLY A 176 6.02 13.02 9.44
CA GLY A 176 5.78 14.43 9.75
C GLY A 176 5.88 15.40 8.57
N GLY A 177 5.75 14.91 7.33
CA GLY A 177 5.58 15.72 6.12
C GLY A 177 6.86 16.30 5.51
N ASN A 178 8.02 16.07 6.13
CA ASN A 178 9.30 16.42 5.52
C ASN A 178 9.70 15.34 4.49
N LYS A 179 10.22 15.76 3.33
CA LYS A 179 10.83 14.84 2.37
C LYS A 179 11.95 14.07 3.07
N PHE A 180 11.65 12.83 3.43
CA PHE A 180 12.62 11.90 3.95
C PHE A 180 13.17 11.16 2.74
N ASP A 181 14.38 11.51 2.31
CA ASP A 181 15.11 10.85 1.21
C ASP A 181 16.39 10.21 1.77
N SER A 182 16.22 9.28 2.71
CA SER A 182 17.33 8.54 3.28
C SER A 182 16.98 7.07 3.47
N ARG A 183 18.00 6.23 3.60
CA ARG A 183 17.81 4.81 3.92
C ARG A 183 17.24 4.70 5.33
N LEU A 184 16.27 3.81 5.51
CA LEU A 184 15.61 3.62 6.79
C LEU A 184 16.31 2.51 7.58
N PRO A 185 16.59 2.73 8.88
CA PRO A 185 16.89 1.64 9.79
C PRO A 185 15.75 0.62 9.84
N VAL A 186 16.10 -0.66 9.93
CA VAL A 186 15.12 -1.76 10.04
C VAL A 186 14.04 -1.51 11.11
N PRO A 187 14.36 -1.06 12.34
CA PRO A 187 13.33 -0.78 13.36
C PRO A 187 12.32 0.28 12.92
N LEU A 188 12.79 1.30 12.19
CA LEU A 188 11.96 2.41 11.76
C LEU A 188 10.99 1.97 10.65
N TYR A 189 11.48 1.18 9.69
CA TYR A 189 10.61 0.64 8.64
C TYR A 189 9.61 -0.38 9.19
N ARG A 190 10.02 -1.26 10.12
CA ARG A 190 9.07 -2.15 10.83
C ARG A 190 7.97 -1.35 11.54
N LYS A 191 8.33 -0.25 12.20
CA LYS A 191 7.36 0.64 12.84
C LYS A 191 6.38 1.23 11.82
N TYR A 192 6.88 1.73 10.69
CA TYR A 192 6.03 2.21 9.60
C TYR A 192 5.05 1.13 9.10
N LEU A 193 5.52 -0.10 8.86
CA LEU A 193 4.64 -1.20 8.41
C LEU A 193 3.54 -1.54 9.44
N SER A 194 3.88 -1.53 10.74
CA SER A 194 2.89 -1.73 11.81
C SER A 194 1.88 -0.60 11.90
N ASP A 195 2.33 0.65 11.79
CA ASP A 195 1.46 1.82 11.85
C ASP A 195 0.58 1.93 10.59
N TYR A 196 1.13 1.61 9.42
CA TYR A 196 0.41 1.47 8.16
C TYR A 196 -0.73 0.45 8.30
N ALA A 197 -0.42 -0.74 8.80
CA ALA A 197 -1.42 -1.79 8.96
C ALA A 197 -2.56 -1.38 9.92
N ARG A 198 -2.22 -0.67 11.01
CA ARG A 198 -3.23 -0.14 11.93
C ARG A 198 -4.12 0.90 11.26
N ARG A 199 -3.54 1.78 10.45
CA ARG A 199 -4.26 2.87 9.76
C ARG A 199 -5.16 2.36 8.64
N VAL A 200 -4.66 1.45 7.82
CA VAL A 200 -5.35 0.95 6.62
C VAL A 200 -6.36 -0.15 6.95
N TYR A 201 -6.07 -1.03 7.91
CA TYR A 201 -6.88 -2.23 8.19
C TYR A 201 -7.56 -2.26 9.55
N LYS A 202 -7.32 -1.27 10.43
CA LYS A 202 -7.83 -1.24 11.82
C LYS A 202 -7.57 -2.55 12.60
N ASN A 203 -6.54 -3.32 12.23
CA ASN A 203 -6.14 -4.61 12.82
C ASN A 203 -7.16 -5.76 12.73
N THR A 204 -8.25 -5.66 11.96
CA THR A 204 -9.28 -6.71 11.97
C THR A 204 -8.99 -7.88 11.02
N ASN A 205 -8.09 -7.69 10.06
CA ASN A 205 -7.90 -8.61 8.94
C ASN A 205 -6.52 -9.30 8.93
N ILE A 206 -5.75 -9.21 10.02
CA ILE A 206 -4.39 -9.77 10.07
C ILE A 206 -4.25 -10.69 11.28
N ILE A 207 -3.91 -11.96 11.04
CA ILE A 207 -3.61 -12.95 12.07
C ILE A 207 -2.11 -13.25 12.03
N CYS A 208 -1.42 -12.88 13.10
CA CYS A 208 0.00 -13.20 13.30
C CYS A 208 0.16 -14.49 14.12
N GLY A 209 1.33 -15.12 14.07
CA GLY A 209 1.62 -16.38 14.78
C GLY A 209 1.07 -17.64 14.11
N LEU A 210 0.50 -17.54 12.91
CA LEU A 210 -0.05 -18.68 12.17
C LEU A 210 0.90 -19.08 11.04
N LYS A 211 1.46 -20.29 11.13
CA LYS A 211 2.30 -20.87 10.06
C LYS A 211 1.43 -21.68 9.10
N VAL A 212 1.30 -21.21 7.87
CA VAL A 212 0.69 -21.99 6.79
C VAL A 212 1.66 -23.11 6.41
N THR A 213 1.20 -24.35 6.41
CA THR A 213 2.02 -25.52 6.09
C THR A 213 1.63 -26.17 4.77
N HIS A 214 0.34 -26.14 4.41
CA HIS A 214 -0.21 -26.76 3.21
C HIS A 214 -1.36 -25.90 2.69
N ILE A 215 -1.57 -25.91 1.37
CA ILE A 215 -2.69 -25.30 0.68
C ILE A 215 -3.29 -26.39 -0.22
N GLU A 216 -4.58 -26.65 -0.06
CA GLU A 216 -5.29 -27.69 -0.81
C GLU A 216 -6.51 -27.06 -1.49
N VAL A 217 -6.70 -27.39 -2.76
CA VAL A 217 -7.90 -27.01 -3.51
C VAL A 217 -8.84 -28.20 -3.49
N MET A 218 -9.99 -28.04 -2.85
CA MET A 218 -11.05 -29.06 -2.89
C MET A 218 -11.79 -28.92 -4.21
N VAL A 219 -11.68 -29.95 -5.06
CA VAL A 219 -12.39 -30.07 -6.36
C VAL A 219 -13.62 -30.93 -6.18
#